data_AF-A0A9E4WS68-F1
#
_entry.id   AF-A0A9E4WS68-F1
#
_cell.length_a   1.000
_cell.length_b   1.000
_cell.length_c   1.000
_cell.angle_alpha   90.00
_cell.angle_beta   90.00
_cell.angle_gamma   90.00
#
_symmetry.space_group_name_H-M   'P 1'
#
loop_
_entity.id
_entity.type
_entity.pdbx_description
1 polymer ?
#
loop_
_entity_poly.entity_id
_entity_poly.type
_entity_poly.pdbx_seq_one_letter_code
_entity_poly.pdbx_strand_id
1 'polypeptide(L)'
;MNRTLRHALRRQRWFVLAGVMGAVVLLTLVVLGLKAESDTASAASGGPEMVLNVESGALCNDPTRPTDCFLFTGGSFTLVVDALGIPAGGYDLIATAIDLGTKLIYTATALADDEVVWPDAAFATRGTIGTVLVHGGLTGVFAPLPVSTFVGNLVEIALACPLSVNDSLVTIPLLPLGDPDALTSGAQFQLAGVSTVPKVSSLNIHCIAPTPTPTDTHTPTFTPTPTDTHTPTPTFTPTNTPTPTFTNTPTPTPTPTFTNTPTPTD
;
A
#
# COMPACT_ATOMS: atom_id res chain seq x y z
N MET A 1 32.28 16.65 -28.84
CA MET A 1 31.19 15.81 -28.30
C MET A 1 31.71 14.40 -27.99
N ASN A 2 31.87 14.07 -26.70
CA ASN A 2 32.69 12.96 -26.21
C ASN A 2 32.12 11.56 -26.56
N ARG A 3 32.97 10.58 -26.90
CA ARG A 3 32.56 9.21 -27.30
C ARG A 3 31.79 8.48 -26.21
N THR A 4 32.08 8.78 -24.94
CA THR A 4 31.39 8.25 -23.75
C THR A 4 29.92 8.65 -23.68
N LEU A 5 29.56 9.89 -24.02
CA LEU A 5 28.17 10.36 -24.05
C LEU A 5 27.36 9.64 -25.15
N ARG A 6 27.99 9.36 -26.29
CA ARG A 6 27.37 8.60 -27.39
C ARG A 6 27.14 7.13 -27.05
N HIS A 7 27.99 6.53 -26.22
CA HIS A 7 27.78 5.16 -25.72
C HIS A 7 26.71 5.10 -24.62
N ALA A 8 26.64 6.09 -23.72
CA ALA A 8 25.58 6.20 -22.72
C ALA A 8 24.21 6.38 -23.38
N LEU A 9 24.08 7.32 -24.33
CA LEU A 9 22.84 7.54 -25.10
C LEU A 9 22.48 6.36 -26.00
N ARG A 10 23.45 5.60 -26.53
CA ARG A 10 23.17 4.36 -27.29
C ARG A 10 22.69 3.22 -26.40
N ARG A 11 23.26 3.04 -25.20
CA ARG A 11 22.79 2.03 -24.23
C ARG A 11 21.39 2.38 -23.74
N GLN A 12 21.13 3.64 -23.39
CA GLN A 12 19.82 4.12 -22.97
C GLN A 12 18.76 3.98 -24.09
N ARG A 13 19.12 4.23 -25.35
CA ARG A 13 18.23 3.97 -26.51
C ARG A 13 17.97 2.49 -26.75
N TRP A 14 18.94 1.60 -26.49
CA TRP A 14 18.74 0.15 -26.57
C TRP A 14 17.81 -0.36 -25.47
N PHE A 15 17.94 0.13 -24.24
CA PHE A 15 17.00 -0.21 -23.16
C PHE A 15 15.58 0.31 -23.45
N VAL A 16 15.44 1.51 -24.01
CA VAL A 16 14.14 2.06 -24.41
C VAL A 16 13.53 1.30 -25.60
N LEU A 17 14.31 0.95 -26.63
CA LEU A 17 13.83 0.15 -27.75
C LEU A 17 13.53 -1.31 -27.37
N ALA A 18 14.30 -1.90 -26.46
CA ALA A 18 14.03 -3.23 -25.91
C ALA A 18 12.81 -3.24 -25.00
N GLY A 19 12.59 -2.17 -24.21
CA GLY A 19 11.38 -2.00 -23.40
C GLY A 19 10.13 -1.79 -24.26
N VAL A 20 10.21 -0.99 -25.32
CA VAL A 20 9.09 -0.77 -26.26
C VAL A 20 8.82 -2.02 -27.11
N MET A 21 9.85 -2.71 -27.60
CA MET A 21 9.68 -3.99 -28.30
C MET A 21 9.17 -5.08 -27.35
N GLY A 22 9.63 -5.12 -26.10
CA GLY A 22 9.15 -6.04 -25.07
C GLY A 22 7.68 -5.80 -24.73
N ALA A 23 7.27 -4.54 -24.60
CA ALA A 23 5.87 -4.17 -24.39
C ALA A 23 4.99 -4.50 -25.61
N VAL A 24 5.48 -4.32 -26.84
CA VAL A 24 4.74 -4.68 -28.08
C VAL A 24 4.67 -6.20 -28.27
N VAL A 25 5.73 -6.94 -27.93
CA VAL A 25 5.73 -8.41 -27.95
C VAL A 25 4.82 -8.98 -26.87
N LEU A 26 4.86 -8.42 -25.65
CA LEU A 26 3.91 -8.77 -24.59
C LEU A 26 2.48 -8.45 -25.01
N LEU A 27 2.23 -7.27 -25.58
CA LEU A 27 0.92 -6.87 -26.06
C LEU A 27 0.43 -7.81 -27.17
N THR A 28 1.31 -8.20 -28.09
CA THR A 28 0.95 -9.16 -29.16
C THR A 28 0.74 -10.57 -28.63
N LEU A 29 1.49 -11.04 -27.64
CA LEU A 29 1.24 -12.32 -26.97
C LEU A 29 -0.05 -12.30 -26.15
N VAL A 30 -0.34 -11.19 -25.46
CA VAL A 30 -1.61 -10.95 -24.76
C VAL A 30 -2.76 -10.91 -25.77
N VAL A 31 -2.62 -10.21 -26.90
CA VAL A 31 -3.62 -10.11 -27.99
C VAL A 31 -3.79 -11.41 -28.77
N LEU A 32 -2.75 -12.24 -28.90
CA LEU A 32 -2.84 -13.57 -29.51
C LEU A 32 -3.44 -14.59 -28.54
N GLY A 33 -3.17 -14.47 -27.23
CA GLY A 33 -3.83 -15.23 -26.16
C GLY A 33 -5.31 -14.87 -25.98
N LEU A 34 -5.68 -13.61 -26.25
CA LEU A 34 -7.05 -13.08 -26.30
C LEU A 34 -7.97 -13.79 -27.32
N LYS A 35 -7.42 -14.64 -28.20
CA LYS A 35 -8.19 -15.42 -29.19
C LYS A 35 -8.28 -16.91 -28.84
N ALA A 36 -7.80 -17.35 -27.69
CA ALA A 36 -7.94 -18.73 -27.26
C ALA A 36 -9.41 -19.02 -26.90
N GLU A 37 -10.09 -19.81 -27.74
CA GLU A 37 -11.39 -20.42 -27.43
C GLU A 37 -11.30 -21.10 -26.05
N SER A 38 -12.14 -20.65 -25.11
CA SER A 38 -12.17 -21.18 -23.75
C SER A 38 -12.80 -22.58 -23.73
N ASP A 39 -12.04 -23.61 -24.08
CA ASP A 39 -12.39 -24.96 -23.65
C ASP A 39 -12.11 -25.05 -22.15
N THR A 40 -13.19 -25.02 -21.38
CA THR A 40 -13.21 -25.07 -19.93
C THR A 40 -12.46 -26.30 -19.41
N ALA A 41 -11.20 -26.13 -19.01
CA ALA A 41 -10.53 -27.08 -18.14
C ALA A 41 -11.01 -26.85 -16.70
N SER A 42 -12.15 -27.47 -16.37
CA SER A 42 -12.66 -27.55 -15.01
C SER A 42 -12.04 -28.72 -14.25
N ALA A 43 -11.81 -28.49 -12.95
CA ALA A 43 -11.77 -29.46 -11.85
C ALA A 43 -10.47 -30.27 -11.64
N ALA A 44 -9.46 -29.60 -11.06
CA ALA A 44 -8.74 -30.14 -9.90
C ALA A 44 -8.88 -29.11 -8.76
N SER A 45 -9.05 -29.56 -7.52
CA SER A 45 -9.40 -28.74 -6.34
C SER A 45 -8.29 -27.78 -5.85
N GLY A 46 -7.53 -27.16 -6.76
CA GLY A 46 -6.39 -26.29 -6.46
C GLY A 46 -5.79 -25.67 -7.72
N GLY A 47 -6.63 -25.12 -8.61
CA GLY A 47 -6.18 -24.41 -9.83
C GLY A 47 -5.38 -23.13 -9.52
N PRO A 48 -4.80 -22.47 -10.55
CA PRO A 48 -4.05 -21.24 -10.35
C PRO A 48 -4.94 -20.16 -9.72
N GLU A 49 -4.39 -19.39 -8.79
CA GLU A 49 -5.10 -18.31 -8.09
C GLU A 49 -4.16 -17.11 -7.93
N MET A 50 -4.62 -15.95 -8.36
CA MET A 50 -3.97 -14.66 -8.12
C MET A 50 -4.92 -13.75 -7.36
N VAL A 51 -4.42 -13.03 -6.36
CA VAL A 51 -5.25 -12.11 -5.56
C VAL A 51 -4.58 -10.76 -5.40
N LEU A 52 -5.38 -9.72 -5.26
CA LEU A 52 -4.92 -8.39 -4.86
C LEU A 52 -4.74 -8.31 -3.35
N ASN A 53 -3.66 -7.68 -2.91
CA ASN A 53 -3.33 -7.43 -1.51
C ASN A 53 -2.66 -6.06 -1.32
N VAL A 54 -2.50 -5.63 -0.06
CA VAL A 54 -1.79 -4.39 0.29
C VAL A 54 -0.83 -4.67 1.44
N GLU A 55 0.47 -4.55 1.17
CA GLU A 55 1.51 -4.89 2.16
C GLU A 55 1.79 -3.77 3.18
N SER A 56 1.58 -2.52 2.78
CA SER A 56 1.85 -1.38 3.64
C SER A 56 1.08 -0.13 3.22
N GLY A 57 0.90 0.79 4.16
CA GLY A 57 0.32 2.11 3.91
C GLY A 57 -1.21 2.18 3.94
N ALA A 58 -1.91 1.07 4.17
CA ALA A 58 -3.38 1.03 4.27
C ALA A 58 -3.88 0.23 5.48
N LEU A 59 -5.10 0.54 5.91
CA LEU A 59 -5.85 -0.25 6.89
C LEU A 59 -6.87 -1.11 6.15
N CYS A 60 -6.65 -2.42 6.12
CA CYS A 60 -7.50 -3.36 5.39
C CYS A 60 -8.35 -4.22 6.31
N ASN A 61 -9.49 -4.70 5.80
CA ASN A 61 -10.42 -5.54 6.54
C ASN A 61 -9.89 -6.95 6.82
N ASP A 62 -9.04 -7.48 5.94
CA ASP A 62 -8.38 -8.78 6.08
C ASP A 62 -6.88 -8.63 5.72
N PRO A 63 -5.96 -9.21 6.52
CA PRO A 63 -4.51 -9.06 6.28
C PRO A 63 -3.95 -9.96 5.16
N THR A 64 -4.74 -10.92 4.66
CA THR A 64 -4.30 -11.93 3.69
C THR A 64 -5.09 -11.87 2.38
N ARG A 65 -6.36 -11.49 2.44
CA ARG A 65 -7.26 -11.40 1.29
C ARG A 65 -8.18 -10.20 1.44
N PRO A 66 -7.63 -8.98 1.43
CA PRO A 66 -8.44 -7.78 1.63
C PRO A 66 -9.47 -7.63 0.51
N THR A 67 -10.68 -7.23 0.89
CA THR A 67 -11.69 -6.74 -0.06
C THR A 67 -11.87 -5.25 0.05
N ASP A 68 -11.52 -4.66 1.20
CA ASP A 68 -11.71 -3.25 1.50
C ASP A 68 -10.51 -2.73 2.29
N CYS A 69 -9.88 -1.67 1.78
CA CYS A 69 -8.80 -0.95 2.45
C CYS A 69 -9.10 0.55 2.53
N PHE A 70 -8.61 1.19 3.60
CA PHE A 70 -8.79 2.60 3.91
C PHE A 70 -7.44 3.31 4.03
N LEU A 71 -7.34 4.48 3.40
CA LEU A 71 -6.16 5.32 3.41
C LEU A 71 -6.54 6.79 3.53
N PHE A 72 -5.68 7.58 4.17
CA PHE A 72 -5.84 9.02 4.17
C PHE A 72 -5.48 9.62 2.80
N THR A 73 -6.20 10.66 2.38
CA THR A 73 -5.87 11.46 1.19
C THR A 73 -4.43 11.94 1.23
N GLY A 74 -3.68 11.76 0.15
CA GLY A 74 -2.23 12.03 0.08
C GLY A 74 -1.33 10.92 0.63
N GLY A 75 -1.90 9.87 1.23
CA GLY A 75 -1.16 8.69 1.67
C GLY A 75 -0.72 7.81 0.50
N SER A 76 0.42 7.15 0.66
CA SER A 76 0.98 6.16 -0.26
C SER A 76 0.84 4.74 0.28
N PHE A 77 0.70 3.76 -0.61
CA PHE A 77 0.63 2.34 -0.29
C PHE A 77 1.25 1.47 -1.38
N THR A 78 1.53 0.22 -1.03
CA THR A 78 2.02 -0.80 -1.97
C THR A 78 0.90 -1.78 -2.27
N LEU A 79 0.41 -1.76 -3.51
CA LEU A 79 -0.50 -2.78 -4.03
C LEU A 79 0.33 -3.98 -4.49
N VAL A 80 -0.10 -5.18 -4.14
CA VAL A 80 0.56 -6.43 -4.50
C VAL A 80 -0.39 -7.36 -5.23
N VAL A 81 0.14 -8.07 -6.24
CA VAL A 81 -0.53 -9.22 -6.84
C VAL A 81 0.14 -10.49 -6.34
N ASP A 82 -0.58 -11.25 -5.53
CA ASP A 82 -0.10 -12.49 -4.91
C ASP A 82 -0.51 -13.70 -5.73
N ALA A 83 0.40 -14.63 -5.98
CA ALA A 83 0.08 -15.97 -6.41
C ALA A 83 -0.21 -16.84 -5.18
N LEU A 84 -1.45 -17.32 -5.04
CA LEU A 84 -1.82 -18.32 -4.03
C LEU A 84 -1.71 -19.75 -4.57
N GLY A 85 -1.67 -19.89 -5.89
CA GLY A 85 -1.43 -21.15 -6.58
C GLY A 85 -1.01 -20.89 -8.01
N ILE A 86 -0.08 -21.70 -8.51
CA ILE A 86 0.44 -21.63 -9.89
C ILE A 86 0.22 -22.95 -10.61
N PRO A 87 0.20 -22.96 -11.96
CA PRO A 87 -0.08 -24.18 -12.73
C PRO A 87 0.95 -25.29 -12.48
N ALA A 88 0.48 -26.50 -12.21
CA ALA A 88 1.35 -27.67 -11.98
C ALA A 88 2.18 -28.08 -13.22
N GLY A 89 1.76 -27.67 -14.42
CA GLY A 89 2.41 -28.00 -15.69
C GLY A 89 3.62 -27.12 -16.05
N GLY A 90 4.03 -26.21 -15.16
CA GLY A 90 4.98 -25.14 -15.49
C GLY A 90 4.31 -24.00 -16.25
N TYR A 91 5.08 -22.97 -16.57
CA TYR A 91 4.60 -21.77 -17.27
C TYR A 91 5.78 -21.02 -17.89
N ASP A 92 5.53 -20.31 -18.98
CA ASP A 92 6.52 -19.50 -19.71
C ASP A 92 6.32 -17.99 -19.49
N LEU A 93 5.11 -17.58 -19.09
CA LEU A 93 4.75 -16.18 -18.88
C LEU A 93 3.73 -16.01 -17.74
N ILE A 94 3.92 -14.96 -16.94
CA ILE A 94 2.86 -14.34 -16.14
C ILE A 94 2.52 -12.99 -16.75
N ALA A 95 1.25 -12.63 -16.72
CA ALA A 95 0.82 -11.28 -17.06
C ALA A 95 -0.30 -10.82 -16.14
N THR A 96 -0.22 -9.55 -15.76
CA THR A 96 -1.25 -8.83 -15.01
C THR A 96 -1.55 -7.52 -15.70
N ALA A 97 -2.82 -7.15 -15.75
CA ALA A 97 -3.32 -5.89 -16.26
C ALA A 97 -4.32 -5.34 -15.23
N ILE A 98 -4.01 -4.18 -14.66
CA ILE A 98 -4.74 -3.61 -13.54
C ILE A 98 -5.23 -2.23 -13.98
N ASP A 99 -6.54 -2.03 -14.03
CA ASP A 99 -7.13 -0.71 -14.23
C ASP A 99 -7.15 0.06 -12.89
N LEU A 100 -6.30 1.08 -12.80
CA LEU A 100 -6.23 1.95 -11.62
C LEU A 100 -7.28 3.08 -11.67
N GLY A 101 -8.02 3.17 -12.76
CA GLY A 101 -8.88 4.30 -13.08
C GLY A 101 -8.09 5.61 -13.12
N THR A 102 -8.79 6.73 -12.96
CA THR A 102 -8.19 8.08 -12.91
C THR A 102 -8.04 8.63 -11.50
N LYS A 103 -8.42 7.83 -10.49
CA LYS A 103 -8.54 8.27 -9.10
C LYS A 103 -7.32 7.96 -8.26
N LEU A 104 -6.49 6.99 -8.65
CA LEU A 104 -5.23 6.68 -7.97
C LEU A 104 -4.04 7.25 -8.73
N ILE A 105 -3.00 7.60 -7.99
CA ILE A 105 -1.75 8.09 -8.56
C ILE A 105 -0.75 6.94 -8.55
N TYR A 106 -0.33 6.53 -9.75
CA TYR A 106 0.69 5.52 -9.92
C TYR A 106 2.09 6.15 -10.01
N THR A 107 3.03 5.62 -9.22
CA THR A 107 4.42 6.07 -9.21
C THR A 107 5.33 4.95 -9.71
N ALA A 108 5.72 5.02 -10.98
CA ALA A 108 6.59 4.03 -11.59
C ALA A 108 8.01 4.05 -10.98
N THR A 109 8.55 2.87 -10.68
CA THR A 109 9.96 2.68 -10.35
C THR A 109 10.87 2.89 -11.58
N ALA A 110 12.19 2.89 -11.36
CA ALA A 110 13.15 3.08 -12.44
C ALA A 110 13.13 1.92 -13.46
N LEU A 111 13.01 0.68 -12.99
CA LEU A 111 13.07 -0.53 -13.81
C LEU A 111 11.84 -1.41 -13.58
N ALA A 112 11.46 -2.18 -14.61
CA ALA A 112 10.36 -3.14 -14.47
C ALA A 112 10.69 -4.26 -13.46
N ASP A 113 11.97 -4.64 -13.34
CA ASP A 113 12.45 -5.64 -12.36
C ASP A 113 12.27 -5.17 -10.90
N ASP A 114 12.08 -3.87 -10.66
CA ASP A 114 11.80 -3.34 -9.31
C ASP A 114 10.32 -3.51 -8.93
N GLU A 115 9.42 -3.72 -9.90
CA GLU A 115 7.98 -3.92 -9.67
C GLU A 115 7.56 -5.38 -9.89
N VAL A 116 8.16 -6.08 -10.84
CA VAL A 116 7.93 -7.52 -11.04
C VAL A 116 8.92 -8.28 -10.17
N VAL A 117 8.50 -8.57 -8.93
CA VAL A 117 9.32 -9.23 -7.90
C VAL A 117 9.30 -10.75 -7.98
N TRP A 118 8.60 -11.32 -8.97
CA TRP A 118 8.50 -12.75 -9.16
C TRP A 118 9.89 -13.40 -9.38
N PRO A 119 10.35 -14.30 -8.49
CA PRO A 119 11.74 -14.79 -8.49
C PRO A 119 12.12 -15.67 -9.68
N ASP A 120 11.14 -16.29 -10.36
CA ASP A 120 11.42 -17.14 -11.52
C ASP A 120 11.44 -16.34 -12.84
N ALA A 121 11.18 -15.02 -12.79
CA ALA A 121 11.24 -14.15 -13.97
C ALA A 121 12.70 -13.95 -14.44
N ALA A 122 13.01 -14.44 -15.64
CA ALA A 122 14.25 -14.10 -16.33
C ALA A 122 14.21 -12.70 -16.97
N PHE A 123 13.01 -12.21 -17.29
CA PHE A 123 12.79 -10.87 -17.84
C PHE A 123 11.49 -10.28 -17.30
N ALA A 124 11.55 -9.08 -16.71
CA ALA A 124 10.37 -8.28 -16.38
C ALA A 124 10.02 -7.28 -17.49
N THR A 125 8.73 -7.00 -17.61
CA THR A 125 8.20 -5.98 -18.50
C THR A 125 7.11 -5.17 -17.80
N ARG A 126 7.00 -3.91 -18.21
CA ARG A 126 6.02 -2.96 -17.70
C ARG A 126 5.52 -2.06 -18.83
N GLY A 127 4.22 -1.83 -18.89
CA GLY A 127 3.58 -0.94 -19.86
C GLY A 127 2.33 -0.28 -19.28
N THR A 128 1.89 0.80 -19.92
CA THR A 128 0.66 1.50 -19.52
C THR A 128 -0.17 1.82 -20.76
N ILE A 129 -1.47 1.55 -20.71
CA ILE A 129 -2.43 1.81 -21.79
C ILE A 129 -3.63 2.54 -21.18
N GLY A 130 -3.69 3.86 -21.36
CA GLY A 130 -4.69 4.67 -20.66
C GLY A 130 -4.49 4.60 -19.14
N THR A 131 -5.48 4.09 -18.41
CA THR A 131 -5.47 3.89 -16.95
C THR A 131 -5.02 2.47 -16.55
N VAL A 132 -4.78 1.61 -17.53
CA VAL A 132 -4.44 0.21 -17.31
C VAL A 132 -2.93 0.05 -17.25
N LEU A 133 -2.46 -0.48 -16.13
CA LEU A 133 -1.07 -0.81 -15.89
C LEU A 133 -0.85 -2.30 -16.16
N VAL A 134 0.14 -2.62 -16.99
CA VAL A 134 0.44 -3.99 -17.41
C VAL A 134 1.83 -4.37 -16.93
N HIS A 135 1.93 -5.53 -16.30
CA HIS A 135 3.18 -6.15 -15.92
C HIS A 135 3.24 -7.55 -16.50
N GLY A 136 4.46 -8.01 -16.77
CA GLY A 136 4.68 -9.38 -17.20
C GLY A 136 6.07 -9.86 -16.87
N GLY A 137 6.18 -11.16 -16.61
CA GLY A 137 7.44 -11.85 -16.40
C GLY A 137 7.54 -13.06 -17.33
N LEU A 138 8.75 -13.35 -17.82
CA LEU A 138 9.04 -14.54 -18.60
C LEU A 138 10.03 -15.43 -17.85
N THR A 139 9.73 -16.72 -17.65
CA THR A 139 10.68 -17.72 -17.11
C THR A 139 11.62 -18.27 -18.18
N GLY A 140 11.13 -18.36 -19.42
CA GLY A 140 11.86 -18.94 -20.55
C GLY A 140 10.93 -19.30 -21.71
N VAL A 141 11.46 -19.34 -22.93
CA VAL A 141 10.70 -19.61 -24.17
C VAL A 141 10.96 -21.00 -24.77
N PHE A 142 11.80 -21.81 -24.14
CA PHE A 142 12.20 -23.14 -24.64
C PHE A 142 12.00 -24.21 -23.57
N ALA A 143 11.51 -25.38 -24.00
CA ALA A 143 11.31 -26.54 -23.12
C ALA A 143 12.67 -27.16 -22.67
N PRO A 144 12.72 -27.81 -21.49
CA PRO A 144 11.63 -27.96 -20.53
C PRO A 144 11.36 -26.66 -19.76
N LEU A 145 10.08 -26.30 -19.66
CA LEU A 145 9.67 -25.13 -18.89
C LEU A 145 9.87 -25.41 -17.39
N PRO A 146 10.38 -24.45 -16.62
CA PRO A 146 10.56 -24.64 -15.19
C PRO A 146 9.19 -24.86 -14.54
N VAL A 147 9.10 -25.94 -13.77
CA VAL A 147 8.01 -26.10 -12.79
C VAL A 147 8.36 -25.21 -11.60
N SER A 148 7.40 -24.43 -11.14
CA SER A 148 7.56 -23.64 -9.92
C SER A 148 6.45 -24.01 -8.96
N THR A 149 6.74 -23.83 -7.67
CA THR A 149 5.79 -23.95 -6.56
C THR A 149 5.68 -22.64 -5.78
N PHE A 150 6.19 -21.56 -6.37
CA PHE A 150 6.18 -20.24 -5.78
C PHE A 150 4.76 -19.79 -5.43
N VAL A 151 4.62 -19.31 -4.20
CA VAL A 151 3.45 -18.67 -3.62
C VAL A 151 3.94 -17.40 -2.95
N GLY A 152 3.28 -16.28 -3.22
CA GLY A 152 3.69 -14.95 -2.76
C GLY A 152 3.64 -13.91 -3.87
N ASN A 153 4.34 -12.81 -3.65
CA ASN A 153 4.25 -11.61 -4.46
C ASN A 153 4.81 -11.86 -5.87
N LEU A 154 4.01 -11.57 -6.88
CA LEU A 154 4.45 -11.55 -8.28
C LEU A 154 4.80 -10.13 -8.74
N VAL A 155 4.01 -9.15 -8.29
CA VAL A 155 4.08 -7.76 -8.70
C VAL A 155 3.81 -6.85 -7.50
N GLU A 156 4.65 -5.84 -7.31
CA GLU A 156 4.54 -4.81 -6.27
C GLU A 156 4.50 -3.42 -6.92
N ILE A 157 3.47 -2.63 -6.61
CA ILE A 157 3.21 -1.35 -7.28
C ILE A 157 2.98 -0.26 -6.23
N ALA A 158 3.76 0.81 -6.31
CA ALA A 158 3.58 1.98 -5.46
C ALA A 158 2.45 2.88 -5.98
N LEU A 159 1.42 3.06 -5.15
CA LEU A 159 0.24 3.88 -5.44
C LEU A 159 0.05 4.95 -4.35
N ALA A 160 -0.68 6.00 -4.69
CA ALA A 160 -1.08 7.03 -3.73
C ALA A 160 -2.51 7.51 -3.95
N CYS A 161 -3.17 7.83 -2.83
CA CYS A 161 -4.44 8.54 -2.86
C CYS A 161 -4.20 10.01 -3.21
N PRO A 162 -5.06 10.62 -4.05
CA PRO A 162 -4.95 12.04 -4.37
C PRO A 162 -5.22 12.89 -3.13
N LEU A 163 -4.71 14.13 -3.12
CA LEU A 163 -4.95 15.11 -2.05
C LEU A 163 -6.38 15.69 -2.05
N SER A 164 -7.26 15.20 -2.92
CA SER A 164 -8.65 15.67 -3.00
C SER A 164 -9.41 15.26 -1.74
N VAL A 165 -10.03 16.23 -1.07
CA VAL A 165 -10.83 16.05 0.16
C VAL A 165 -12.18 15.37 -0.06
N ASN A 166 -12.51 15.01 -1.30
CA ASN A 166 -13.72 14.25 -1.58
C ASN A 166 -13.42 12.77 -1.40
N ASP A 167 -14.07 12.15 -0.41
CA ASP A 167 -14.00 10.71 -0.17
C ASP A 167 -14.20 9.95 -1.49
N SER A 168 -13.17 9.18 -1.86
CA SER A 168 -13.07 8.58 -3.18
C SER A 168 -12.90 7.07 -3.05
N LEU A 169 -13.95 6.35 -3.44
CA LEU A 169 -13.89 4.90 -3.64
C LEU A 169 -13.35 4.58 -5.04
N VAL A 170 -12.36 3.69 -5.07
CA VAL A 170 -11.78 3.08 -6.27
C VAL A 170 -11.88 1.56 -6.13
N THR A 171 -12.51 0.90 -7.09
CA THR A 171 -12.52 -0.57 -7.16
C THR A 171 -11.50 -1.00 -8.18
N ILE A 172 -10.55 -1.83 -7.76
CA ILE A 172 -9.51 -2.41 -8.60
C ILE A 172 -9.92 -3.86 -8.88
N PRO A 173 -10.38 -4.19 -10.10
CA PRO A 173 -10.69 -5.56 -10.46
C PRO A 173 -9.45 -6.27 -11.01
N LEU A 174 -9.14 -7.45 -10.49
CA LEU A 174 -8.32 -8.44 -11.16
C LEU A 174 -9.32 -9.42 -11.80
N LEU A 175 -9.45 -9.41 -13.12
CA LEU A 175 -10.35 -10.33 -13.85
C LEU A 175 -9.51 -11.43 -14.55
N PRO A 176 -10.11 -12.47 -15.14
CA PRO A 176 -9.39 -13.31 -16.09
C PRO A 176 -8.95 -12.49 -17.32
N LEU A 177 -7.67 -12.53 -17.67
CA LEU A 177 -7.21 -11.97 -18.95
C LEU A 177 -7.83 -12.79 -20.10
N GLY A 178 -8.54 -12.13 -21.03
CA GLY A 178 -9.18 -12.79 -22.17
C GLY A 178 -10.69 -12.96 -22.09
N ASP A 179 -11.31 -12.61 -20.97
CA ASP A 179 -12.78 -12.56 -20.86
C ASP A 179 -13.33 -11.45 -21.80
N PRO A 180 -14.32 -11.76 -22.68
CA PRO A 180 -14.91 -10.77 -23.59
C PRO A 180 -15.50 -9.55 -22.89
N ASP A 181 -15.87 -9.66 -21.61
CA ASP A 181 -16.36 -8.56 -20.78
C ASP A 181 -15.22 -7.80 -20.06
N ALA A 182 -14.02 -8.38 -19.97
CA ALA A 182 -12.91 -7.81 -19.20
C ALA A 182 -12.06 -6.79 -19.96
N LEU A 183 -12.18 -6.72 -21.31
CA LEU A 183 -11.60 -5.78 -22.30
C LEU A 183 -10.11 -5.40 -22.15
N THR A 184 -9.61 -5.05 -20.96
CA THR A 184 -8.26 -4.60 -20.63
C THR A 184 -7.72 -4.95 -19.22
N SER A 185 -8.52 -5.46 -18.27
CA SER A 185 -8.02 -5.83 -16.93
C SER A 185 -7.99 -7.34 -16.73
N GLY A 186 -6.91 -7.88 -16.17
CA GLY A 186 -6.92 -9.23 -15.67
C GLY A 186 -5.57 -9.87 -15.37
N ALA A 187 -5.59 -11.15 -15.06
CA ALA A 187 -4.41 -11.95 -14.77
C ALA A 187 -4.46 -13.27 -15.56
N GLN A 188 -3.29 -13.75 -16.00
CA GLN A 188 -3.14 -15.08 -16.60
C GLN A 188 -1.76 -15.67 -16.32
N PHE A 189 -1.72 -17.00 -16.29
CA PHE A 189 -0.49 -17.76 -16.51
C PHE A 189 -0.55 -18.39 -17.90
N GLN A 190 0.55 -18.34 -18.65
CA GLN A 190 0.65 -18.99 -19.94
C GLN A 190 1.61 -20.18 -19.87
N LEU A 191 1.24 -21.27 -20.54
CA LEU A 191 2.02 -22.49 -20.66
C LEU A 191 2.02 -22.95 -22.12
N ALA A 192 3.16 -22.86 -22.82
CA ALA A 192 3.33 -23.42 -24.15
C ALA A 192 2.23 -22.98 -25.16
N GLY A 193 1.80 -21.72 -25.07
CA GLY A 193 0.73 -21.17 -25.90
C GLY A 193 -0.69 -21.34 -25.38
N VAL A 194 -0.89 -22.06 -24.26
CA VAL A 194 -2.19 -22.21 -23.58
C VAL A 194 -2.28 -21.21 -22.44
N SER A 195 -3.33 -20.38 -22.44
CA SER A 195 -3.63 -19.51 -21.30
C SER A 195 -4.46 -20.26 -20.26
N THR A 196 -4.04 -20.17 -19.00
CA THR A 196 -4.82 -20.68 -17.87
C THR A 196 -5.44 -19.50 -17.13
N VAL A 197 -6.74 -19.62 -16.88
CA VAL A 197 -7.51 -18.61 -16.15
C VAL A 197 -7.34 -18.83 -14.66
N PRO A 198 -6.66 -17.93 -13.94
CA PRO A 198 -6.60 -18.00 -12.50
C PRO A 198 -7.95 -17.62 -11.89
N LYS A 199 -8.23 -18.13 -10.69
CA LYS A 199 -9.18 -17.47 -9.82
C LYS A 199 -8.61 -16.10 -9.42
N VAL A 200 -9.46 -15.09 -9.41
CA VAL A 200 -9.08 -13.69 -9.24
C VAL A 200 -9.96 -12.97 -8.21
N SER A 201 -9.55 -11.77 -7.77
CA SER A 201 -10.25 -10.97 -6.75
C SER A 201 -10.41 -9.50 -7.15
N SER A 202 -11.24 -8.78 -6.39
CA SER A 202 -11.38 -7.33 -6.48
C SER A 202 -11.04 -6.68 -5.14
N LEU A 203 -10.45 -5.49 -5.19
CA LEU A 203 -10.10 -4.72 -4.01
C LEU A 203 -10.70 -3.31 -4.08
N ASN A 204 -11.40 -2.90 -3.02
CA ASN A 204 -11.89 -1.55 -2.86
C ASN A 204 -10.89 -0.72 -2.05
N ILE A 205 -10.50 0.43 -2.58
CA ILE A 205 -9.65 1.41 -1.93
C ILE A 205 -10.49 2.65 -1.63
N HIS A 206 -10.59 2.98 -0.33
CA HIS A 206 -11.23 4.18 0.17
C HIS A 206 -10.18 5.24 0.52
N CYS A 207 -10.14 6.32 -0.25
CA CYS A 207 -9.33 7.50 0.05
C CYS A 207 -10.15 8.50 0.88
N ILE A 208 -9.96 8.50 2.19
CA ILE A 208 -10.73 9.31 3.16
C ILE A 208 -9.96 10.57 3.58
N ALA A 209 -10.67 11.69 3.72
CA ALA A 209 -10.10 12.90 4.30
C ALA A 209 -10.06 12.81 5.83
N PRO A 210 -9.03 13.37 6.51
CA PRO A 210 -9.04 13.45 7.97
C PRO A 210 -10.21 14.31 8.45
N THR A 211 -11.00 13.78 9.39
CA THR A 211 -12.09 14.54 10.00
C THR A 211 -11.49 15.60 10.92
N PRO A 212 -11.88 16.89 10.81
CA PRO A 212 -11.40 17.92 11.73
C PRO A 212 -11.85 17.56 13.15
N THR A 213 -10.89 17.31 14.05
CA THR A 213 -11.19 17.09 15.46
C THR A 213 -11.60 18.43 16.08
N PRO A 214 -12.77 18.55 16.74
CA PRO A 214 -13.14 19.79 17.41
C PRO A 214 -12.07 20.09 18.48
N THR A 215 -11.40 21.23 18.34
CA THR A 215 -10.42 21.67 19.34
C THR A 215 -11.18 22.37 20.45
N ASP A 216 -11.25 21.75 21.64
CA ASP A 216 -11.83 22.38 22.83
C ASP A 216 -10.99 23.62 23.19
N THR A 217 -11.45 24.78 22.72
CA THR A 217 -10.82 26.06 23.03
C THR A 217 -11.39 26.51 24.37
N HIS A 218 -10.80 26.01 25.47
CA HIS A 218 -11.08 26.57 26.79
C HIS A 218 -10.48 27.98 26.87
N THR A 219 -11.29 28.99 26.59
CA THR A 219 -10.93 30.38 26.86
C THR A 219 -11.02 30.60 28.38
N PRO A 220 -9.90 30.84 29.11
CA PRO A 220 -9.98 31.10 30.54
C PRO A 220 -10.74 32.41 30.75
N THR A 221 -11.92 32.32 31.36
CA THR A 221 -12.70 33.51 31.71
C THR A 221 -12.11 34.07 33.01
N PHE A 222 -11.48 35.24 32.93
CA PHE A 222 -11.01 35.94 34.13
C PHE A 222 -12.23 36.31 34.99
N THR A 223 -12.41 35.58 36.08
CA THR A 223 -13.41 35.92 37.10
C THR A 223 -12.86 37.09 37.91
N PRO A 224 -13.54 38.24 38.01
CA PRO A 224 -13.03 39.36 38.79
C PRO A 224 -12.96 38.96 40.27
N THR A 225 -11.75 39.06 40.84
CA THR A 225 -11.48 38.83 42.25
C THR A 225 -12.29 39.84 43.09
N PRO A 226 -13.03 39.41 44.13
CA PRO A 226 -13.75 40.35 44.98
C PRO A 226 -12.77 41.29 45.69
N THR A 227 -12.96 42.60 45.52
CA THR A 227 -12.18 43.63 46.19
C THR A 227 -12.60 43.69 47.66
N ASP A 228 -11.69 43.33 48.57
CA ASP A 228 -11.91 43.46 50.02
C ASP A 228 -12.18 44.94 50.37
N THR A 229 -13.39 45.21 50.84
CA THR A 229 -13.79 46.54 51.30
C THR A 229 -13.42 46.65 52.78
N HIS A 230 -12.31 47.33 53.08
CA HIS A 230 -11.89 47.59 54.46
C HIS A 230 -12.93 48.43 55.20
N THR A 231 -13.55 47.84 56.23
CA THR A 231 -14.40 48.55 57.20
C THR A 231 -13.51 49.16 58.28
N PRO A 232 -13.60 50.46 58.60
CA PRO A 232 -12.85 51.02 59.72
C PRO A 232 -13.47 50.56 61.05
N THR A 233 -12.68 49.87 61.89
CA THR A 233 -13.07 49.49 63.26
C THR A 233 -12.45 50.48 64.26
N PRO A 234 -13.16 50.87 65.34
CA PRO A 234 -12.72 51.93 66.26
C PRO A 234 -11.52 51.53 67.13
N THR A 235 -10.72 52.55 67.43
CA THR A 235 -9.54 52.56 68.29
C THR A 235 -9.88 52.17 69.73
N PHE A 236 -9.14 51.20 70.28
CA PHE A 236 -9.04 50.98 71.73
C PHE A 236 -7.58 51.01 72.19
N THR A 237 -7.44 51.56 73.40
CA THR A 237 -6.28 52.00 74.18
C THR A 237 -5.18 50.96 74.43
N PRO A 238 -3.94 51.39 74.71
CA PRO A 238 -2.80 50.48 74.87
C PRO A 238 -2.84 49.80 76.24
N THR A 239 -2.52 48.51 76.28
CA THR A 239 -2.10 47.84 77.51
C THR A 239 -0.90 46.96 77.20
N ASN A 240 0.23 47.25 77.85
CA ASN A 240 1.47 46.48 77.78
C ASN A 240 1.31 45.13 78.46
N THR A 241 1.77 44.03 77.84
CA THR A 241 2.74 43.09 78.44
C THR A 241 3.22 42.03 77.41
N PRO A 242 4.47 41.51 77.53
CA PRO A 242 5.17 40.72 76.51
C PRO A 242 4.76 39.23 76.57
N THR A 243 5.08 38.38 75.59
CA THR A 243 6.29 37.51 75.57
C THR A 243 6.30 36.69 74.25
N PRO A 244 7.46 36.40 73.64
CA PRO A 244 7.55 35.71 72.35
C PRO A 244 7.56 34.18 72.52
N THR A 245 7.00 33.46 71.55
CA THR A 245 7.38 32.06 71.30
C THR A 245 7.46 31.80 69.81
N PHE A 246 8.68 31.57 69.35
CA PHE A 246 8.98 30.92 68.07
C PHE A 246 8.63 29.45 68.16
N THR A 247 8.03 28.89 67.12
CA THR A 247 8.22 27.46 66.80
C THR A 247 8.13 27.22 65.30
N ASN A 248 9.11 26.46 64.82
CA ASN A 248 9.45 26.23 63.42
C ASN A 248 8.43 25.38 62.64
N THR A 249 8.17 25.87 61.43
CA THR A 249 8.05 25.24 60.09
C THR A 249 8.60 23.79 59.90
N PRO A 250 8.40 23.17 58.72
CA PRO A 250 7.28 22.35 58.24
C PRO A 250 7.66 20.86 58.10
N THR A 251 6.79 20.00 57.55
CA THR A 251 7.24 18.75 56.92
C THR A 251 6.37 18.40 55.71
N PRO A 252 6.92 18.38 54.47
CA PRO A 252 6.23 17.79 53.32
C PRO A 252 6.37 16.27 53.32
N THR A 253 5.25 15.60 53.01
CA THR A 253 5.10 14.14 52.91
C THR A 253 5.73 13.60 51.61
N PRO A 254 6.43 12.45 51.62
CA PRO A 254 7.02 11.87 50.41
C PRO A 254 5.99 11.21 49.49
N THR A 255 6.19 11.42 48.18
CA THR A 255 5.51 10.76 47.06
C THR A 255 6.01 9.31 46.89
N PRO A 256 5.15 8.31 46.67
CA PRO A 256 5.60 6.95 46.36
C PRO A 256 5.99 6.81 44.88
N THR A 257 7.17 6.24 44.64
CA THR A 257 7.67 5.81 43.33
C THR A 257 7.33 4.34 43.11
N PHE A 258 6.70 3.99 41.99
CA PHE A 258 6.52 2.60 41.59
C PHE A 258 7.67 2.17 40.66
N THR A 259 8.36 1.09 41.02
CA THR A 259 9.41 0.46 40.21
C THR A 259 8.85 -0.83 39.61
N ASN A 260 8.78 -0.93 38.28
CA ASN A 260 8.51 -2.19 37.60
C ASN A 260 9.85 -2.83 37.21
N THR A 261 10.11 -4.02 37.76
CA THR A 261 11.22 -4.90 37.42
C THR A 261 10.84 -5.73 36.18
N PRO A 262 11.66 -5.79 35.12
CA PRO A 262 11.48 -6.78 34.07
C PRO A 262 12.08 -8.13 34.48
N THR A 263 11.29 -9.19 34.33
CA THR A 263 11.72 -10.59 34.44
C THR A 263 12.41 -11.01 33.13
N PRO A 264 13.62 -11.60 33.17
CA PRO A 264 14.19 -12.27 32.00
C PRO A 264 13.60 -13.68 31.87
N THR A 265 13.19 -14.04 30.66
CA THR A 265 12.78 -15.41 30.30
C THR A 265 13.91 -16.03 29.46
N ASP A 266 14.32 -17.24 29.85
CA ASP A 266 15.18 -18.15 29.07
C ASP A 266 14.55 -18.53 27.72
#